data_AF-A0A6A5CFC6-F1
#
_entry.id   AF-A0A6A5CFC6-F1
#
_cell.length_a   1.000
_cell.length_b   1.000
_cell.length_c   1.000
_cell.angle_alpha   90.00
_cell.angle_beta   90.00
_cell.angle_gamma   90.00
#
_symmetry.space_group_name_H-M   'P 1'
#
loop_
_entity.id
_entity.type
_entity.pdbx_description
1 polymer ?
#
loop_
_entity_poly.entity_id
_entity_poly.type
_entity_poly.pdbx_seq_one_letter_code
_entity_poly.pdbx_strand_id
1 'polypeptide(L)'
;MVSKNSTGSISSSQPNNNSKQRSREDNVLHNQTTSSSDTEAKPQTKSTSDSYNNVIRGALKLKGRISKPTKTQSFSKQHAMKEELEQRIEIEKTEAEARFEQKMMETKKKLIKEKAEKSYREKINEFNEKISKLSEYHDIPKV
;
A
#
# COMPACT_ATOMS: atom_id res chain seq x y z
N MET A 1 30.98 24.95 -57.48
CA MET A 1 29.51 24.85 -57.50
C MET A 1 29.01 25.02 -56.07
N VAL A 2 28.17 26.04 -55.85
CA VAL A 2 27.56 26.41 -54.57
C VAL A 2 26.18 25.75 -54.51
N SER A 3 25.84 25.13 -53.37
CA SER A 3 24.48 24.89 -52.84
C SER A 3 24.67 24.19 -51.49
N LYS A 4 24.65 24.87 -50.33
CA LYS A 4 23.46 25.22 -49.53
C LYS A 4 22.38 24.13 -49.57
N ASN A 5 22.16 23.47 -48.44
CA ASN A 5 20.83 23.23 -47.89
C ASN A 5 20.89 23.10 -46.36
N SER A 6 20.31 24.12 -45.74
CA SER A 6 20.00 24.30 -44.33
C SER A 6 18.66 23.63 -44.04
N THR A 7 18.64 22.66 -43.13
CA THR A 7 17.45 22.12 -42.46
C THR A 7 17.96 21.50 -41.16
N GLY A 8 17.48 21.74 -39.95
CA GLY A 8 16.36 22.50 -39.43
C GLY A 8 16.33 22.09 -37.96
N SER A 9 16.62 23.02 -37.05
CA SER A 9 16.62 22.82 -35.60
C SER A 9 15.20 22.55 -35.11
N ILE A 10 14.94 21.34 -34.63
CA ILE A 10 13.66 21.00 -33.99
C ILE A 10 13.78 21.31 -32.50
N SER A 11 13.30 22.50 -32.13
CA SER A 11 12.99 22.88 -30.75
C SER A 11 11.69 22.20 -30.33
N SER A 12 11.75 21.09 -29.60
CA SER A 12 10.56 20.53 -28.96
C SER A 12 10.32 21.25 -27.63
N SER A 13 9.35 22.16 -27.66
CA SER A 13 8.79 22.90 -26.54
C SER A 13 8.42 22.00 -25.36
N GLN A 14 8.81 22.46 -24.16
CA GLN A 14 8.35 21.96 -22.87
C GLN A 14 6.85 22.20 -22.70
N PRO A 15 6.06 21.25 -22.16
CA PRO A 15 4.71 21.54 -21.71
C PRO A 15 4.73 22.28 -20.36
N ASN A 16 4.31 23.55 -20.42
CA ASN A 16 4.00 24.42 -19.31
C ASN A 16 2.67 23.97 -18.66
N ASN A 17 2.70 23.52 -17.41
CA ASN A 17 1.49 23.21 -16.65
C ASN A 17 1.51 23.91 -15.28
N ASN A 18 1.04 25.16 -15.33
CA ASN A 18 0.33 25.93 -14.31
C ASN A 18 0.44 25.45 -12.85
N SER A 19 1.20 26.23 -12.10
CA SER A 19 1.05 26.46 -10.66
C SER A 19 -0.41 26.71 -10.29
N LYS A 20 -1.10 25.68 -9.78
CA LYS A 20 -2.37 25.87 -9.07
C LYS A 20 -2.06 26.15 -7.60
N GLN A 21 -1.75 27.42 -7.32
CA GLN A 21 -1.93 27.98 -5.99
C GLN A 21 -3.39 27.77 -5.60
N ARG A 22 -3.65 26.82 -4.68
CA ARG A 22 -4.91 26.79 -3.95
C ARG A 22 -4.71 27.64 -2.72
N SER A 23 -5.08 28.91 -2.82
CA SER A 23 -5.48 29.72 -1.67
C SER A 23 -6.50 28.90 -0.89
N ARG A 24 -6.15 28.55 0.35
CA ARG A 24 -7.12 28.05 1.32
C ARG A 24 -7.93 29.26 1.76
N GLU A 25 -9.06 29.47 1.11
CA GLU A 25 -10.09 30.34 1.62
C GLU A 25 -10.69 29.72 2.87
N ASP A 26 -10.78 30.54 3.90
CA ASP A 26 -11.25 30.24 5.23
C ASP A 26 -12.71 29.81 5.21
N ASN A 27 -12.97 28.55 5.54
CA ASN A 27 -14.32 28.10 5.88
C ASN A 27 -14.39 27.93 7.40
N VAL A 28 -14.65 29.05 8.05
CA VAL A 28 -14.94 29.17 9.48
C VAL A 28 -16.31 28.54 9.72
N LEU A 29 -16.36 27.29 10.16
CA LEU A 29 -17.55 26.75 10.82
C LEU A 29 -17.33 26.75 12.33
N HIS A 30 -18.15 27.58 12.95
CA HIS A 30 -18.11 28.04 14.32
C HIS A 30 -18.94 27.07 15.19
N ASN A 31 -18.29 26.11 15.86
CA ASN A 31 -18.94 25.31 16.89
C ASN A 31 -18.73 25.97 18.25
N GLN A 32 -19.72 26.73 18.68
CA GLN A 32 -19.81 27.25 20.04
C GLN A 32 -20.15 26.10 21.00
N THR A 33 -19.23 25.80 21.91
CA THR A 33 -19.55 25.24 23.22
C THR A 33 -18.67 25.95 24.24
N THR A 34 -19.25 26.95 24.90
CA THR A 34 -18.70 27.60 26.08
C THR A 34 -19.11 26.82 27.33
N SER A 35 -18.14 26.38 28.13
CA SER A 35 -18.11 26.63 29.59
C SER A 35 -16.90 25.96 30.24
N SER A 36 -15.91 26.79 30.57
CA SER A 36 -15.30 26.91 31.90
C SER A 36 -14.66 25.67 32.55
N SER A 37 -13.33 25.65 32.59
CA SER A 37 -12.57 25.90 33.83
C SER A 37 -11.06 25.69 33.59
N ASP A 38 -10.29 26.74 33.84
CA ASP A 38 -8.83 26.73 33.85
C ASP A 38 -8.25 25.73 34.86
N THR A 39 -7.27 24.94 34.44
CA THR A 39 -6.07 24.60 35.23
C THR A 39 -4.97 24.13 34.28
N GLU A 40 -3.84 24.83 34.30
CA GLU A 40 -2.60 24.43 33.63
C GLU A 40 -2.14 23.03 34.10
N ALA A 41 -1.99 22.10 33.17
CA ALA A 41 -1.21 20.88 33.38
C ALA A 41 -0.52 20.44 32.07
N LYS A 42 0.78 20.13 32.19
CA LYS A 42 1.71 19.57 31.19
C LYS A 42 1.10 18.53 30.23
N PRO A 43 1.67 18.36 29.02
CA PRO A 43 1.17 17.39 28.04
C PRO A 43 1.33 15.95 28.57
N GLN A 44 0.22 15.33 28.95
CA GLN A 44 0.13 13.91 29.27
C GLN A 44 -0.12 13.13 27.98
N THR A 45 0.95 12.70 27.32
CA THR A 45 0.88 11.76 26.20
C THR A 45 0.71 10.32 26.72
N LYS A 46 -0.52 9.91 27.09
CA LYS A 46 -0.83 8.47 27.29
C LYS A 46 -2.28 8.11 26.94
N SER A 47 -2.63 8.09 25.65
CA SER A 47 -3.76 7.27 25.17
C SER A 47 -3.26 5.84 24.90
N THR A 48 -3.00 5.11 25.98
CA THR A 48 -2.83 3.66 25.92
C THR A 48 -4.15 3.04 26.32
N SER A 49 -4.86 2.42 25.37
CA SER A 49 -6.08 1.67 25.66
C SER A 49 -5.86 0.79 26.89
N ASP A 50 -6.81 0.79 27.83
CA ASP A 50 -6.76 -0.01 29.07
C ASP A 50 -6.52 -1.52 28.82
N SER A 51 -6.71 -1.96 27.57
CA SER A 51 -6.41 -3.29 27.05
C SER A 51 -5.01 -3.83 27.37
N TYR A 52 -4.02 -3.00 27.72
CA TYR A 52 -2.63 -3.44 27.97
C TYR A 52 -2.12 -3.17 29.39
N ASN A 53 -2.99 -2.79 30.33
CA ASN A 53 -2.58 -2.50 31.71
C ASN A 53 -2.30 -3.77 32.52
N ASN A 54 -2.99 -4.88 32.21
CA ASN A 54 -2.84 -6.15 32.93
C ASN A 54 -1.74 -7.06 32.36
N VAL A 55 -1.04 -6.61 31.32
CA VAL A 55 0.02 -7.39 30.68
C VAL A 55 1.30 -7.27 31.50
N ILE A 56 1.81 -8.41 31.97
CA ILE A 56 3.09 -8.49 32.69
C ILE A 56 4.20 -8.01 31.74
N ARG A 57 4.76 -6.84 32.05
CA ARG A 57 5.85 -6.25 31.27
C ARG A 57 7.15 -6.90 31.71
N GLY A 58 7.73 -7.73 30.85
CA GLY A 58 9.02 -8.38 31.08
C GLY A 58 9.55 -9.06 29.83
N ALA A 59 10.87 -9.16 29.69
CA ALA A 59 11.50 -9.87 28.58
C ALA A 59 11.18 -11.37 28.70
N LEU A 60 10.40 -11.92 27.76
CA LEU A 60 10.02 -13.33 27.70
C LEU A 60 11.28 -14.21 27.67
N LYS A 61 11.54 -14.92 28.78
CA LYS A 61 12.66 -15.85 28.88
C LYS A 61 12.26 -17.17 28.24
N LEU A 62 12.60 -17.36 26.97
CA LEU A 62 12.43 -18.65 26.31
C LEU A 62 13.39 -19.66 26.95
N LYS A 63 12.87 -20.73 27.54
CA LYS A 63 13.67 -21.82 28.11
C LYS A 63 14.21 -22.65 26.93
N GLY A 64 15.37 -22.24 26.45
CA GLY A 64 16.09 -22.85 25.35
C GLY A 64 17.14 -21.84 24.93
N ARG A 65 18.41 -22.22 24.95
CA ARG A 65 19.51 -21.35 24.53
C ARG A 65 19.38 -21.07 23.03
N ILE A 66 18.56 -20.09 22.66
CA ILE A 66 18.59 -19.49 21.34
C ILE A 66 19.55 -18.32 21.48
N SER A 67 20.81 -18.60 21.13
CA SER A 67 21.81 -17.57 20.89
C SER A 67 21.22 -16.50 19.96
N LYS A 68 21.53 -15.25 20.26
CA LYS A 68 21.09 -14.06 19.51
C LYS A 68 21.29 -14.30 17.99
N PRO A 69 20.25 -14.22 17.14
CA PRO A 69 20.50 -14.07 15.72
C PRO A 69 21.00 -12.63 15.49
N THR A 70 22.30 -12.50 15.23
CA THR A 70 22.84 -11.30 14.59
C THR A 70 22.14 -11.15 13.24
N LYS A 71 21.35 -10.09 13.11
CA LYS A 71 20.65 -9.71 11.89
C LYS A 71 21.66 -9.28 10.83
N THR A 72 22.03 -10.16 9.89
CA THR A 72 22.58 -9.77 8.56
C THR A 72 22.68 -10.92 7.53
N GLN A 73 22.03 -12.08 7.70
CA GLN A 73 22.22 -13.24 6.79
C GLN A 73 20.93 -14.01 6.42
N SER A 74 19.74 -13.43 6.60
CA SER A 74 18.47 -14.13 6.31
C SER A 74 17.96 -14.00 4.87
N PHE A 75 18.51 -13.07 4.07
CA PHE A 75 18.10 -12.88 2.67
C PHE A 75 18.79 -13.86 1.70
N SER A 76 20.03 -14.27 1.97
CA SER A 76 20.78 -15.20 1.12
C SER A 76 20.20 -16.62 1.16
N LYS A 77 19.71 -17.06 2.33
CA LYS A 77 19.17 -18.42 2.51
C LYS A 77 17.85 -18.65 1.76
N GLN A 78 17.05 -17.61 1.55
CA GLN A 78 15.81 -17.71 0.76
C GLN A 78 16.08 -17.77 -0.74
N HIS A 79 17.08 -17.02 -1.24
CA HIS A 79 17.51 -17.10 -2.63
C HIS A 79 18.13 -18.47 -2.96
N ALA A 80 18.99 -18.99 -2.09
CA ALA A 80 19.60 -20.32 -2.28
C ALA A 80 18.58 -21.46 -2.33
N MET A 81 17.51 -21.41 -1.50
CA MET A 81 16.42 -22.39 -1.57
C MET A 81 15.55 -22.26 -2.83
N LYS A 82 15.39 -21.05 -3.36
CA LYS A 82 14.66 -20.81 -4.61
C LYS A 82 15.44 -21.35 -5.81
N GLU A 83 16.75 -21.17 -5.80
CA GLU A 83 17.66 -21.67 -6.84
C GLU A 83 17.76 -23.20 -6.82
N GLU A 84 17.83 -23.83 -5.64
CA GLU A 84 17.81 -25.30 -5.52
C GLU A 84 16.46 -25.91 -5.95
N LEU A 85 15.34 -25.20 -5.71
CA LEU A 85 14.02 -25.62 -6.18
C LEU A 85 13.87 -25.47 -7.70
N GLU A 86 14.39 -24.38 -8.28
CA GLU A 86 14.42 -24.16 -9.74
C GLU A 86 15.27 -25.24 -10.45
N GLN A 87 16.35 -25.72 -9.83
CA GLN A 87 17.19 -26.80 -10.35
C GLN A 87 16.56 -28.20 -10.21
N ARG A 88 15.68 -28.43 -9.23
CA ARG A 88 14.93 -29.71 -9.09
C ARG A 88 13.68 -29.80 -9.98
N ILE A 89 13.27 -28.71 -10.62
CA ILE A 89 12.14 -28.64 -11.57
C ILE A 89 12.64 -28.88 -13.01
N GLU A 90 13.80 -29.50 -13.20
CA GLU A 90 14.18 -30.12 -14.46
C GLU A 90 13.53 -31.51 -14.62
N ILE A 91 12.35 -31.69 -14.03
CA ILE A 91 11.36 -32.65 -14.53
C ILE A 91 10.72 -31.91 -15.69
N GLU A 92 10.94 -32.39 -16.92
CA GLU A 92 10.42 -31.78 -18.14
C GLU A 92 8.93 -31.46 -17.98
N LYS A 93 8.61 -30.17 -17.77
CA LYS A 93 7.22 -29.71 -17.70
C LYS A 93 6.56 -30.11 -19.00
N THR A 94 5.36 -30.67 -18.92
CA THR A 94 4.57 -30.93 -20.11
C THR A 94 4.27 -29.62 -20.84
N GLU A 95 4.05 -29.65 -22.16
CA GLU A 95 3.72 -28.44 -22.93
C GLU A 95 2.50 -27.70 -22.35
N ALA A 96 1.54 -28.46 -21.80
CA ALA A 96 0.36 -27.92 -21.13
C ALA A 96 0.72 -27.14 -19.86
N GLU A 97 1.60 -27.68 -19.02
CA GLU A 97 2.09 -27.03 -17.81
C GLU A 97 2.90 -25.76 -18.13
N ALA A 98 3.75 -25.81 -19.16
CA ALA A 98 4.52 -24.65 -19.60
C ALA A 98 3.60 -23.50 -20.06
N ARG A 99 2.56 -23.79 -20.86
CA ARG A 99 1.57 -22.79 -21.28
C ARG A 99 0.76 -22.23 -20.11
N PHE A 100 0.36 -23.09 -19.18
CA PHE A 100 -0.37 -22.66 -17.98
C PHE A 100 0.47 -21.71 -17.11
N GLU A 101 1.75 -22.02 -16.91
CA GLU A 101 2.67 -21.20 -16.14
C GLU A 101 2.87 -19.82 -16.78
N GLN A 102 3.07 -19.77 -18.11
CA GLN A 102 3.15 -18.51 -18.84
C GLN A 102 1.90 -17.64 -18.62
N LYS A 103 0.70 -18.22 -18.81
CA LYS A 103 -0.58 -17.53 -18.57
C LYS A 103 -0.73 -17.07 -17.12
N MET A 104 -0.31 -17.90 -16.16
CA MET A 104 -0.30 -17.55 -14.75
C MET A 104 0.62 -16.37 -14.46
N MET A 105 1.83 -16.36 -15.04
CA MET A 105 2.78 -15.26 -14.89
C MET A 105 2.23 -13.96 -15.45
N GLU A 106 1.61 -14.00 -16.63
CA GLU A 106 0.93 -12.82 -17.21
C GLU A 106 -0.19 -12.31 -16.32
N THR A 107 -1.05 -13.21 -15.83
CA THR A 107 -2.18 -12.86 -14.94
C THR A 107 -1.68 -12.26 -13.63
N LYS A 108 -0.63 -12.83 -13.04
CA LYS A 108 0.02 -12.31 -11.83
C LYS A 108 0.58 -10.90 -12.06
N LYS A 109 1.28 -10.66 -13.19
CA LYS A 109 1.80 -9.32 -13.54
C LYS A 109 0.68 -8.29 -13.63
N LYS A 110 -0.43 -8.63 -14.30
CA LYS A 110 -1.62 -7.76 -14.40
C LYS A 110 -2.22 -7.45 -13.02
N LEU A 111 -2.43 -8.48 -12.21
CA LEU A 111 -2.97 -8.33 -10.85
C LEU A 111 -2.07 -7.48 -9.95
N ILE A 112 -0.75 -7.65 -10.04
CA ILE A 112 0.22 -6.85 -9.29
C ILE A 112 0.10 -5.38 -9.70
N LYS A 113 0.04 -5.11 -11.01
CA LYS A 113 -0.13 -3.75 -11.54
C LYS A 113 -1.41 -3.11 -11.01
N GLU A 114 -2.56 -3.75 -11.18
CA GLU A 114 -3.87 -3.27 -10.71
C GLU A 114 -3.91 -3.02 -9.19
N LYS A 115 -3.32 -3.93 -8.40
CA LYS A 115 -3.27 -3.77 -6.94
C LYS A 115 -2.37 -2.64 -6.49
N ALA A 116 -1.29 -2.37 -7.24
CA ALA A 116 -0.33 -1.30 -6.96
C ALA A 116 -0.86 0.08 -7.40
N GLU A 117 -1.71 0.14 -8.42
CA GLU A 117 -2.32 1.39 -8.91
C GLU A 117 -3.19 2.07 -7.84
N LYS A 118 -3.90 1.30 -7.01
CA LYS A 118 -4.83 1.84 -6.00
C LYS A 118 -4.25 1.86 -4.59
N SER A 119 -4.32 3.02 -3.95
CA SER A 119 -3.97 3.20 -2.54
C SER A 119 -4.99 2.49 -1.62
N TYR A 120 -4.58 2.15 -0.39
CA TYR A 120 -5.47 1.56 0.61
C TYR A 120 -6.67 2.48 0.92
N ARG A 121 -6.44 3.79 0.98
CA ARG A 121 -7.50 4.77 1.20
C ARG A 121 -8.52 4.78 0.07
N GLU A 122 -8.07 4.69 -1.17
CA GLU A 122 -8.96 4.61 -2.35
C GLU A 122 -9.78 3.31 -2.32
N LYS A 123 -9.15 2.19 -1.96
CA LYS A 123 -9.86 0.91 -1.79
C LYS A 123 -10.94 0.99 -0.71
N ILE A 124 -10.68 1.66 0.42
CA ILE A 124 -11.71 1.90 1.45
C ILE A 124 -12.82 2.79 0.91
N ASN A 125 -12.49 3.87 0.21
CA ASN A 125 -13.49 4.77 -0.34
C ASN A 125 -14.40 4.05 -1.34
N GLU A 126 -13.83 3.30 -2.30
CA GLU A 126 -14.58 2.48 -3.26
C GLU A 126 -15.46 1.44 -2.55
N PHE A 127 -14.95 0.82 -1.49
CA PHE A 127 -15.71 -0.13 -0.69
C PHE A 127 -16.90 0.54 0.01
N ASN A 128 -16.68 1.68 0.67
CA ASN A 128 -17.73 2.43 1.34
C ASN A 128 -18.79 2.94 0.35
N GLU A 129 -18.36 3.44 -0.81
CA GLU A 129 -19.26 3.82 -1.90
C GLU A 129 -20.08 2.63 -2.39
N LYS A 130 -19.49 1.43 -2.50
CA LYS A 130 -20.21 0.22 -2.88
C LYS A 130 -21.25 -0.15 -1.82
N ILE A 131 -20.89 -0.17 -0.54
CA ILE A 131 -21.83 -0.48 0.55
C ILE A 131 -22.98 0.53 0.57
N SER A 132 -22.69 1.82 0.39
CA SER A 132 -23.72 2.86 0.32
C SER A 132 -24.71 2.68 -0.84
N LYS A 133 -24.31 2.01 -1.93
CA LYS A 133 -25.15 1.74 -3.10
C LYS A 133 -25.92 0.43 -3.01
N LEU A 134 -25.52 -0.49 -2.11
CA LEU A 134 -26.23 -1.74 -1.92
C LEU A 134 -27.56 -1.49 -1.22
N SER A 135 -28.59 -2.25 -1.59
CA SER A 135 -29.88 -2.15 -0.92
C SER A 135 -29.76 -2.66 0.53
N GLU A 136 -30.43 -1.96 1.45
CA GLU A 136 -30.54 -2.41 2.83
C GLU A 136 -31.31 -3.74 2.92
N TYR A 137 -32.40 -3.85 2.14
CA TYR A 137 -33.25 -5.02 2.08
C TYR A 137 -32.97 -5.82 0.80
N HIS A 138 -32.84 -7.14 0.95
CA HIS A 138 -32.64 -8.07 -0.15
C HIS A 138 -33.91 -8.85 -0.53
N ASP A 139 -35.02 -8.57 0.16
CA ASP A 139 -36.31 -9.22 -0.07
C ASP A 139 -37.43 -8.18 -0.16
N ILE A 140 -38.51 -8.56 -0.84
CA ILE A 140 -39.66 -7.68 -1.07
C ILE A 140 -40.61 -7.86 0.12
N PRO A 141 -41.10 -6.77 0.73
CA PRO A 141 -42.09 -6.88 1.79
C PRO A 141 -43.33 -7.62 1.29
N LYS A 142 -43.88 -8.49 2.13
CA LYS A 142 -45.07 -9.27 1.82
C LYS A 142 -46.29 -8.35 1.61
N VAL A 143 -47.13 -8.70 0.63
CA VAL A 143 -48.44 -8.09 0.33
C VAL A 143 -49.55 -8.78 1.11
#